data_AF-A0A1I7DUZ6-F1
#
_entry.id   AF-A0A1I7DUZ6-F1
#
_cell.length_a   1.000
_cell.length_b   1.000
_cell.length_c   1.000
_cell.angle_alpha   90.00
_cell.angle_beta   90.00
_cell.angle_gamma   90.00
#
_symmetry.space_group_name_H-M   'P 1'
#
loop_
_entity.id
_entity.type
_entity.pdbx_description
1 polymer ?
#
loop_
_entity_poly.entity_id
_entity_poly.type
_entity_poly.pdbx_seq_one_letter_code
_entity_poly.pdbx_strand_id
1 'polypeptide(L)'
;MPIPTSRSELLNAIEVNFAKLFKDLETVPDALCREATLEGHAKGTMMNVHNLVSYLVGWNHLVLKWLDLDAKDAPIDFPETGFQWNQLGLLAQKFYSDYEDVAFDQLLKDFKGAKQEIVDFISDQTDERLYGANWYEKYTLGRMIQFNTSSPYANARTRLRKWKRANGIT
;
A
#
# COMPACT_ATOMS: atom_id res chain seq x y z
N MET A 1 12.24 2.53 -11.21
CA MET A 1 13.26 2.10 -10.22
C MET A 1 13.40 0.60 -10.33
N PRO A 2 14.60 0.05 -10.13
CA PRO A 2 14.81 -1.40 -10.12
C PRO A 2 13.95 -2.05 -9.02
N ILE A 3 13.65 -3.34 -9.23
CA ILE A 3 13.01 -4.17 -8.20
C ILE A 3 14.04 -4.36 -7.08
N PRO A 4 13.71 -4.08 -5.81
CA PRO A 4 14.60 -4.35 -4.68
C PRO A 4 14.97 -5.82 -4.59
N THR A 5 16.25 -6.11 -4.40
CA THR A 5 16.76 -7.47 -4.17
C THR A 5 17.56 -7.59 -2.88
N SER A 6 17.54 -6.55 -2.03
CA SER A 6 18.13 -6.55 -0.70
C SER A 6 17.27 -5.78 0.30
N ARG A 7 17.51 -5.99 1.59
CA ARG A 7 16.91 -5.27 2.71
C ARG A 7 17.10 -3.76 2.57
N SER A 8 18.33 -3.34 2.28
CA SER A 8 18.68 -1.93 2.13
C SER A 8 17.93 -1.29 0.96
N GLU A 9 17.86 -1.97 -0.18
CA GLU A 9 17.10 -1.49 -1.34
C GLU A 9 15.60 -1.44 -1.06
N LEU A 10 15.06 -2.39 -0.31
CA LEU A 10 13.64 -2.42 0.05
C LEU A 10 13.27 -1.26 0.96
N LEU A 11 14.03 -1.05 2.03
CA LEU A 11 13.87 0.08 2.95
C LEU A 11 13.94 1.40 2.18
N ASN A 12 14.98 1.59 1.36
CA ASN A 12 15.13 2.79 0.56
C ASN A 12 13.96 2.99 -0.42
N ALA A 13 13.49 1.93 -1.09
CA ALA A 13 12.35 2.03 -2.01
C ALA A 13 11.06 2.41 -1.29
N ILE A 14 10.81 1.85 -0.09
CA ILE A 14 9.65 2.19 0.75
C ILE A 14 9.73 3.65 1.19
N GLU A 15 10.84 4.06 1.81
CA GLU A 15 11.04 5.42 2.31
C GLU A 15 10.89 6.47 1.21
N VAL A 16 11.61 6.31 0.09
CA VAL A 16 11.62 7.28 -0.99
C VAL A 16 10.24 7.40 -1.66
N ASN A 17 9.56 6.28 -1.92
CA ASN A 17 8.25 6.33 -2.56
C ASN A 17 7.16 6.83 -1.62
N PHE A 18 7.19 6.40 -0.37
CA PHE A 18 6.25 6.88 0.64
C PHE A 18 6.42 8.37 0.89
N ALA A 19 7.63 8.87 1.17
CA ALA A 19 7.86 10.29 1.45
C ALA A 19 7.39 11.19 0.29
N LYS A 20 7.65 10.76 -0.95
CA LYS A 20 7.21 11.47 -2.15
C LYS A 20 5.69 11.45 -2.32
N LEU A 21 5.04 10.32 -2.06
CA LEU A 21 3.58 10.19 -2.14
C LEU A 21 2.91 10.99 -1.02
N PHE A 22 3.39 10.85 0.22
CA PHE A 22 2.81 11.47 1.40
C PHE A 22 2.84 13.00 1.29
N LYS A 23 3.96 13.57 0.83
CA LYS A 23 4.03 15.01 0.52
C LYS A 23 2.98 15.47 -0.49
N ASP A 24 2.70 14.66 -1.52
CA ASP A 24 1.65 14.97 -2.49
C ASP A 24 0.25 14.82 -1.86
N LEU A 25 0.04 13.89 -0.93
CA LEU A 25 -1.23 13.68 -0.22
C LEU A 25 -1.56 14.81 0.78
N GLU A 26 -0.55 15.34 1.49
CA GLU A 26 -0.72 16.44 2.46
C GLU A 26 -1.25 17.73 1.83
N THR A 27 -1.10 17.87 0.51
CA THR A 27 -1.58 19.05 -0.24
C THR A 27 -2.99 18.88 -0.81
N VAL A 28 -3.63 17.72 -0.62
CA VAL A 28 -4.98 17.46 -1.14
C VAL A 28 -5.99 18.21 -0.27
N PRO A 29 -6.82 19.10 -0.85
CA PRO A 29 -7.85 19.78 -0.09
C PRO A 29 -8.94 18.82 0.40
N ASP A 30 -9.38 18.97 1.64
CA ASP A 30 -10.45 18.15 2.24
C ASP A 30 -11.74 18.16 1.41
N ALA A 31 -12.06 19.31 0.79
CA ALA A 31 -13.24 19.43 -0.07
C ALA A 31 -13.19 18.50 -1.30
N LEU A 32 -11.99 18.14 -1.78
CA LEU A 32 -11.80 17.34 -3.00
C LEU A 32 -11.45 15.88 -2.71
N CYS A 33 -11.04 15.55 -1.48
CA CYS A 33 -10.52 14.22 -1.19
C CYS A 33 -11.57 13.10 -1.34
N ARG A 34 -12.86 13.44 -1.22
CA ARG A 34 -14.00 12.53 -1.38
C ARG A 34 -14.69 12.62 -2.75
N GLU A 35 -14.30 13.55 -3.61
CA GLU A 35 -14.86 13.65 -4.96
C GLU A 35 -14.35 12.53 -5.88
N ALA A 36 -15.27 11.81 -6.53
CA ALA A 36 -14.95 10.68 -7.40
C ALA A 36 -14.42 11.12 -8.78
N THR A 37 -13.32 11.87 -8.79
CA THR A 37 -12.73 12.48 -10.00
C THR A 37 -11.37 11.89 -10.38
N LEU A 38 -10.92 10.86 -9.68
CA LEU A 38 -9.68 10.14 -9.95
C LEU A 38 -9.96 8.81 -10.68
N GLU A 39 -9.19 8.48 -11.72
CA GLU A 39 -9.35 7.21 -12.46
C GLU A 39 -9.08 5.99 -11.55
N GLY A 40 -10.08 5.12 -11.43
CA GLY A 40 -10.02 3.92 -10.59
C GLY A 40 -9.02 2.86 -11.08
N HIS A 41 -8.90 1.78 -10.31
CA HIS A 41 -8.00 0.67 -10.66
C HIS A 41 -8.51 -0.13 -11.87
N ALA A 42 -9.83 -0.28 -12.02
CA ALA A 42 -10.44 -0.87 -13.21
C ALA A 42 -10.68 0.21 -14.28
N LYS A 43 -10.40 -0.12 -15.55
CA LYS A 43 -10.59 0.81 -16.67
C LYS A 43 -12.06 1.25 -16.74
N GLY A 44 -12.28 2.56 -16.87
CA GLY A 44 -13.62 3.15 -16.95
C GLY A 44 -14.31 3.37 -15.60
N THR A 45 -13.66 3.03 -14.49
CA THR A 45 -14.15 3.36 -13.14
C THR A 45 -13.53 4.66 -12.62
N MET A 46 -14.25 5.30 -11.70
CA MET A 46 -13.77 6.47 -10.97
C MET A 46 -13.69 6.14 -9.48
N MET A 47 -12.75 6.77 -8.79
CA MET A 47 -12.59 6.74 -7.35
C MET A 47 -12.23 8.14 -6.86
N ASN A 48 -12.20 8.32 -5.55
CA ASN A 48 -11.73 9.56 -4.92
C ASN A 48 -10.34 9.32 -4.31
N VAL A 49 -9.71 10.39 -3.80
CA VAL A 49 -8.37 10.30 -3.19
C VAL A 49 -8.43 9.52 -1.88
N HIS A 50 -9.52 9.64 -1.11
CA HIS A 50 -9.75 8.87 0.09
C HIS A 50 -9.72 7.35 -0.18
N ASN A 51 -10.40 6.87 -1.22
CA ASN A 51 -10.38 5.48 -1.67
C ASN A 51 -8.96 5.05 -2.08
N LEU A 52 -8.21 5.92 -2.76
CA LEU A 52 -6.81 5.63 -3.10
C LEU A 52 -5.97 5.39 -1.83
N VAL A 53 -6.14 6.20 -0.79
CA VAL A 53 -5.42 6.00 0.47
C VAL A 53 -5.93 4.76 1.21
N SER A 54 -7.25 4.55 1.26
CA SER A 54 -7.89 3.37 1.87
C SER A 54 -7.36 2.07 1.27
N TYR A 55 -7.18 2.03 -0.05
CA TYR A 55 -6.55 0.92 -0.74
C TYR A 55 -5.12 0.65 -0.25
N LEU A 56 -4.30 1.69 -0.10
CA LEU A 56 -2.91 1.57 0.34
C LEU A 56 -2.83 1.13 1.80
N VAL A 57 -3.68 1.69 2.67
CA VAL A 57 -3.79 1.32 4.09
C VAL A 57 -4.22 -0.14 4.21
N GLY A 58 -5.25 -0.56 3.48
CA GLY A 58 -5.69 -1.95 3.43
C GLY A 58 -4.55 -2.92 3.07
N TRP A 59 -3.80 -2.64 2.00
CA TRP A 59 -2.67 -3.48 1.62
C TRP A 59 -1.53 -3.49 2.64
N ASN A 60 -1.24 -2.38 3.31
CA ASN A 60 -0.23 -2.34 4.37
C ASN A 60 -0.66 -3.13 5.60
N HIS A 61 -1.92 -3.04 6.01
CA HIS A 61 -2.43 -3.89 7.09
C HIS A 61 -2.46 -5.36 6.73
N LEU A 62 -2.72 -5.73 5.47
CA LEU A 62 -2.58 -7.12 5.04
C LEU A 62 -1.14 -7.62 5.15
N VAL A 63 -0.15 -6.81 4.77
CA VAL A 63 1.26 -7.17 4.98
C VAL A 63 1.52 -7.40 6.47
N LEU A 64 1.15 -6.45 7.34
CA LEU A 64 1.34 -6.58 8.79
C LEU A 64 0.65 -7.83 9.34
N LYS A 65 -0.56 -8.13 8.89
CA LYS A 65 -1.29 -9.36 9.24
C LYS A 65 -0.53 -10.60 8.84
N TRP A 66 -0.02 -10.67 7.61
CA TRP A 66 0.75 -11.83 7.16
C TRP A 66 2.04 -11.99 7.97
N LEU A 67 2.72 -10.90 8.29
CA LEU A 67 3.94 -10.90 9.12
C LEU A 67 3.67 -11.39 10.55
N ASP A 68 2.57 -10.95 11.15
CA ASP A 68 2.15 -11.40 12.49
C ASP A 68 1.80 -12.90 12.52
N LEU A 69 1.09 -13.39 11.50
CA LEU A 69 0.76 -14.82 11.39
C LEU A 69 2.00 -15.67 11.11
N ASP A 70 2.90 -15.21 10.24
CA ASP A 70 4.19 -15.85 9.97
C ASP A 70 5.05 -15.95 11.24
N ALA A 71 5.13 -14.89 12.04
CA ALA A 71 5.86 -14.90 13.31
C ALA A 71 5.27 -15.85 14.36
N LYS A 72 4.00 -16.24 14.21
CA LYS A 72 3.27 -17.17 15.08
C LYS A 72 3.22 -18.59 14.53
N ASP A 73 3.88 -18.86 13.40
CA ASP A 73 3.76 -20.11 12.64
C ASP A 73 2.29 -20.49 12.34
N ALA A 74 1.43 -19.48 12.17
CA ALA A 74 0.01 -19.65 11.91
C ALA A 74 -0.29 -19.71 10.40
N PRO A 75 -1.34 -20.42 9.96
CA PRO A 75 -1.75 -20.43 8.56
C PRO A 75 -2.08 -19.02 8.04
N ILE A 76 -1.59 -18.71 6.84
CA ILE A 76 -1.81 -17.43 6.17
C ILE A 76 -2.66 -17.65 4.92
N ASP A 77 -3.83 -17.01 4.88
CA ASP A 77 -4.66 -16.97 3.67
C ASP A 77 -4.21 -15.80 2.78
N PHE A 78 -3.74 -16.12 1.57
CA PHE A 78 -3.34 -15.12 0.58
C PHE A 78 -4.40 -14.93 -0.51
N PRO A 79 -4.69 -13.68 -0.94
CA PRO A 79 -4.25 -12.42 -0.33
C PRO A 79 -4.94 -12.12 1.02
N GLU A 80 -6.16 -12.64 1.23
CA GLU A 80 -6.94 -12.45 2.45
C GLU A 80 -7.94 -13.61 2.57
N THR A 81 -8.33 -13.96 3.80
CA THR A 81 -9.34 -14.98 4.09
C THR A 81 -10.61 -14.70 3.29
N GLY A 82 -11.02 -15.68 2.47
CA GLY A 82 -12.20 -15.59 1.62
C GLY A 82 -11.98 -14.88 0.27
N PHE A 83 -10.74 -14.48 -0.06
CA PHE A 83 -10.40 -13.85 -1.33
C PHE A 83 -9.33 -14.63 -2.09
N GLN A 84 -9.43 -14.61 -3.42
CA GLN A 84 -8.41 -15.14 -4.33
C GLN A 84 -7.67 -14.03 -5.07
N TRP A 85 -6.48 -14.33 -5.61
CA TRP A 85 -5.68 -13.36 -6.39
C TRP A 85 -6.34 -12.84 -7.68
N ASN A 86 -7.36 -13.52 -8.19
CA ASN A 86 -8.19 -13.02 -9.30
C ASN A 86 -9.34 -12.11 -8.84
N GLN A 87 -9.54 -11.93 -7.52
CA GLN A 87 -10.59 -11.13 -6.89
C GLN A 87 -10.07 -9.84 -6.25
N LEU A 88 -8.87 -9.37 -6.63
CA LEU A 88 -8.28 -8.15 -6.04
C LEU A 88 -9.15 -6.90 -6.21
N GLY A 89 -10.00 -6.86 -7.24
CA GLY A 89 -10.99 -5.79 -7.40
C GLY A 89 -12.02 -5.79 -6.26
N LEU A 90 -12.50 -6.96 -5.83
CA LEU A 90 -13.44 -7.09 -4.71
C LEU A 90 -12.76 -6.77 -3.38
N LEU A 91 -11.51 -7.23 -3.20
CA LEU A 91 -10.73 -6.90 -2.02
C LEU A 91 -10.46 -5.39 -1.90
N ALA A 92 -10.22 -4.71 -3.03
CA ALA A 92 -10.11 -3.25 -3.05
C ALA A 92 -11.42 -2.56 -2.63
N GLN A 93 -12.58 -3.06 -3.09
CA GLN A 93 -13.88 -2.54 -2.64
C GLN A 93 -14.11 -2.76 -1.14
N LYS A 94 -13.66 -3.91 -0.61
CA LYS A 94 -13.68 -4.16 0.84
C LYS A 94 -12.91 -3.06 1.58
N PHE A 95 -11.70 -2.72 1.14
CA PHE A 95 -10.92 -1.64 1.75
C PHE A 95 -11.65 -0.29 1.70
N TYR A 96 -12.32 0.03 0.59
CA TYR A 96 -13.09 1.28 0.52
C TYR A 96 -14.21 1.31 1.57
N SER A 97 -14.90 0.20 1.76
CA SER A 97 -15.96 0.08 2.77
C SER A 97 -15.40 0.07 4.20
N ASP A 98 -14.27 -0.61 4.44
CA ASP A 98 -13.64 -0.70 5.77
C ASP A 98 -13.27 0.69 6.33
N TYR A 99 -12.93 1.65 5.45
CA TYR A 99 -12.45 2.99 5.83
C TYR A 99 -13.41 4.12 5.47
N GLU A 100 -14.62 3.84 4.95
CA GLU A 100 -15.54 4.85 4.39
C GLU A 100 -15.82 6.03 5.34
N ASP A 101 -16.06 5.71 6.60
CA ASP A 101 -16.37 6.66 7.68
C ASP A 101 -15.13 7.29 8.34
N VAL A 102 -13.92 6.85 7.97
CA VAL A 102 -12.68 7.39 8.55
C VAL A 102 -12.37 8.75 7.93
N ALA A 103 -12.11 9.74 8.78
CA ALA A 103 -11.68 11.07 8.35
C ALA A 103 -10.35 11.00 7.58
N PHE A 104 -10.18 11.85 6.56
CA PHE A 104 -9.03 11.74 5.67
C PHE A 104 -7.70 11.97 6.40
N ASP A 105 -7.65 12.90 7.36
CA ASP A 105 -6.47 13.13 8.19
C ASP A 105 -6.12 11.93 9.08
N GLN A 106 -7.14 11.26 9.62
CA GLN A 106 -6.96 10.03 10.41
C GLN A 106 -6.45 8.90 9.53
N LEU A 107 -7.02 8.74 8.34
CA LEU A 107 -6.58 7.74 7.38
C LEU A 107 -5.12 7.95 6.95
N LEU A 108 -4.66 9.20 6.82
CA LEU A 108 -3.25 9.51 6.57
C LEU A 108 -2.34 9.17 7.76
N LYS A 109 -2.81 9.36 9.01
CA LYS A 109 -2.09 8.93 10.22
C LYS A 109 -1.96 7.41 10.25
N ASP A 110 -3.04 6.70 9.98
CA ASP A 110 -3.06 5.23 9.93
C ASP A 110 -2.13 4.71 8.84
N PHE A 111 -2.14 5.34 7.66
CA PHE A 111 -1.21 5.02 6.57
C PHE A 111 0.26 5.17 6.98
N LYS A 112 0.59 6.26 7.67
CA LYS A 112 1.94 6.49 8.18
C LYS A 112 2.33 5.49 9.26
N GLY A 113 1.41 5.15 10.16
CA GLY A 113 1.60 4.15 11.21
C GLY A 113 1.89 2.77 10.62
N ALA A 114 1.01 2.28 9.74
CA ALA A 114 1.16 0.98 9.11
C ALA A 114 2.47 0.88 8.29
N LYS A 115 2.85 1.93 7.57
CA LYS A 115 4.16 1.98 6.89
C LYS A 115 5.31 1.89 7.88
N GLN A 116 5.24 2.60 9.01
CA GLN A 116 6.33 2.60 10.00
C GLN A 116 6.52 1.23 10.62
N GLU A 117 5.44 0.55 11.00
CA GLU A 117 5.51 -0.83 11.52
C GLU A 117 6.16 -1.80 10.53
N ILE A 118 5.85 -1.66 9.23
CA ILE A 118 6.50 -2.46 8.18
C ILE A 118 8.01 -2.14 8.08
N VAL A 119 8.39 -0.86 8.16
CA VAL A 119 9.79 -0.44 8.13
C VAL A 119 10.56 -0.97 9.32
N ASP A 120 9.97 -0.92 10.52
CA ASP A 120 10.57 -1.42 11.75
C ASP A 120 10.79 -2.94 11.64
N PHE A 121 9.77 -3.69 11.19
CA PHE A 121 9.91 -5.12 10.91
C PHE A 121 11.08 -5.41 9.97
N ILE A 122 11.16 -4.74 8.81
CA ILE A 122 12.21 -4.97 7.79
C ILE A 122 13.60 -4.65 8.35
N SER A 123 13.70 -3.60 9.18
CA SER A 123 14.96 -3.14 9.77
C SER A 123 15.58 -4.20 10.68
N ASP A 124 14.73 -4.97 11.36
CA ASP A 124 15.13 -6.07 12.25
C ASP A 124 15.40 -7.39 11.51
N GLN A 125 15.13 -7.47 10.20
CA GLN A 125 15.40 -8.67 9.41
C GLN A 125 16.81 -8.69 8.80
N THR A 126 17.23 -9.89 8.36
CA THR A 126 18.42 -10.09 7.53
C THR A 126 18.06 -10.15 6.05
N ASP A 127 19.04 -9.91 5.17
CA ASP A 127 18.88 -10.15 3.72
C ASP A 127 18.47 -11.60 3.43
N GLU A 128 19.05 -12.57 4.14
CA GLU A 128 18.71 -13.98 4.01
C GLU A 128 17.24 -14.25 4.33
N ARG A 129 16.69 -13.66 5.41
CA ARG A 129 15.27 -13.81 5.75
C ARG A 129 14.36 -13.21 4.68
N LEU A 130 14.72 -12.06 4.13
CA LEU A 130 13.88 -11.34 3.17
C LEU A 130 14.00 -11.87 1.73
N TYR A 131 15.16 -12.40 1.35
CA TYR A 131 15.50 -12.69 -0.05
C TYR A 131 16.22 -14.03 -0.28
N GLY A 132 16.61 -14.76 0.77
CA GLY A 132 17.36 -16.02 0.65
C GLY A 132 16.52 -17.21 0.19
N ALA A 133 15.20 -17.19 0.42
CA ALA A 133 14.29 -18.25 0.03
C ALA A 133 12.93 -17.75 -0.44
N ASN A 134 12.21 -18.61 -1.16
CA ASN A 134 10.81 -18.40 -1.45
C ASN A 134 10.01 -18.50 -0.13
N TRP A 135 9.16 -17.52 0.10
CA TRP A 135 8.30 -17.44 1.29
C TRP A 135 6.85 -17.73 0.94
N TYR A 136 6.36 -17.19 -0.18
CA TYR A 136 5.04 -17.50 -0.73
C TYR A 136 5.17 -17.94 -2.19
N GLU A 137 4.87 -19.22 -2.46
CA GLU A 137 5.06 -19.87 -3.77
C GLU A 137 6.47 -19.66 -4.33
N LYS A 138 6.63 -18.74 -5.28
CA LYS A 138 7.90 -18.38 -5.92
C LYS A 138 8.46 -17.02 -5.49
N TYR A 139 7.78 -16.35 -4.56
CA TYR A 139 8.10 -15.00 -4.13
C TYR A 139 8.79 -15.04 -2.77
N THR A 140 9.88 -14.29 -2.65
CA THR A 140 10.53 -14.04 -1.37
C THR A 140 9.67 -13.12 -0.50
N LEU A 141 9.93 -13.09 0.81
CA LEU A 141 9.21 -12.22 1.73
C LEU A 141 9.37 -10.74 1.35
N GLY A 142 10.60 -10.30 1.06
CA GLY A 142 10.88 -8.94 0.62
C GLY A 142 10.12 -8.57 -0.66
N ARG A 143 9.94 -9.52 -1.59
CA ARG A 143 9.15 -9.32 -2.81
C ARG A 143 7.66 -9.17 -2.51
N MET A 144 7.11 -9.96 -1.59
CA MET A 144 5.71 -9.85 -1.16
C MET A 144 5.44 -8.52 -0.43
N ILE A 145 6.34 -8.09 0.44
CA ILE A 145 6.27 -6.76 1.08
C ILE A 145 6.29 -5.66 0.02
N GLN A 146 7.24 -5.73 -0.93
CA GLN A 146 7.40 -4.73 -1.98
C GLN A 146 6.17 -4.61 -2.89
N PHE A 147 5.53 -5.72 -3.24
CA PHE A 147 4.29 -5.72 -4.03
C PHE A 147 3.14 -4.96 -3.37
N ASN A 148 3.16 -4.86 -2.05
CA ASN A 148 2.07 -4.30 -1.25
C ASN A 148 2.47 -2.99 -0.56
N THR A 149 3.68 -2.48 -0.81
CA THR A 149 4.21 -1.22 -0.25
C THR A 149 4.79 -0.31 -1.33
N SER A 150 6.11 -0.36 -1.56
CA SER A 150 6.84 0.60 -2.40
C SER A 150 6.35 0.64 -3.85
N SER A 151 5.88 -0.48 -4.42
CA SER A 151 5.27 -0.49 -5.76
C SER A 151 3.93 0.23 -5.82
N PRO A 152 2.93 -0.12 -4.99
CA PRO A 152 1.69 0.65 -4.88
C PRO A 152 1.93 2.13 -4.60
N TYR A 153 2.89 2.51 -3.76
CA TYR A 153 3.18 3.92 -3.48
C TYR A 153 3.63 4.68 -4.73
N ALA A 154 4.53 4.10 -5.52
CA ALA A 154 4.98 4.70 -6.78
C ALA A 154 3.83 4.84 -7.80
N ASN A 155 2.96 3.82 -7.88
CA ASN A 155 1.79 3.87 -8.76
C ASN A 155 0.78 4.94 -8.32
N ALA A 156 0.43 4.94 -7.03
CA ALA A 156 -0.49 5.90 -6.42
C ALA A 156 -0.01 7.33 -6.63
N ARG A 157 1.29 7.60 -6.44
CA ARG A 157 1.85 8.93 -6.67
C ARG A 157 1.69 9.38 -8.12
N THR A 158 1.91 8.48 -9.07
CA THR A 158 1.75 8.79 -10.50
C THR A 158 0.30 9.17 -10.82
N ARG A 159 -0.67 8.41 -10.29
CA ARG A 159 -2.11 8.70 -10.41
C ARG A 159 -2.47 10.02 -9.75
N LEU A 160 -2.04 10.23 -8.51
CA LEU A 160 -2.31 11.42 -7.73
C LEU A 160 -1.76 12.67 -8.42
N ARG A 161 -0.52 12.66 -8.93
CA ARG A 161 0.05 13.81 -9.64
C ARG A 161 -0.63 14.08 -10.99
N LYS A 162 -1.15 13.07 -11.67
CA LYS A 162 -2.00 13.27 -12.86
C LYS A 162 -3.29 13.98 -12.46
N TRP A 163 -3.95 13.49 -11.41
CA TRP A 163 -5.19 14.08 -10.89
C TRP A 163 -5.00 15.51 -10.36
N LYS A 164 -3.96 15.77 -9.53
CA LYS A 164 -3.64 17.11 -9.00
C LYS A 164 -3.49 18.14 -10.11
N ARG A 165 -2.76 17.81 -11.18
CA ARG A 165 -2.57 18.70 -12.35
C ARG A 165 -3.89 18.99 -13.07
N ALA A 166 -4.76 18.00 -13.22
CA ALA A 166 -6.07 18.20 -13.83
C ALA A 166 -6.99 19.11 -13.00
N ASN A 167 -6.76 19.19 -11.69
CA ASN A 167 -7.54 19.99 -10.74
C ASN A 167 -6.82 21.27 -10.27
N GLY A 168 -5.70 21.64 -10.89
CA GLY A 168 -4.97 22.87 -10.54
C GLY A 168 -4.31 22.88 -9.15
N ILE A 169 -4.09 21.71 -8.56
CA ILE A 169 -3.48 21.56 -7.22
C ILE A 169 -1.96 21.46 -7.36
N THR A 170 -1.21 22.37 -6.73
CA THR A 170 0.26 22.38 -6.69
C THR A 170 0.84 21.38 -5.69
#